data_AF-A0A8C1PH93-F1
#
_entry.id   AF-A0A8C1PH93-F1
#
_cell.length_a   1.000
_cell.length_b   1.000
_cell.length_c   1.000
_cell.angle_alpha   90.00
_cell.angle_beta   90.00
_cell.angle_gamma   90.00
#
_symmetry.space_group_name_H-M   'P 1'
#
loop_
_entity.id
_entity.type
_entity.pdbx_description
1 polymer ?
#
loop_
_entity_poly.entity_id
_entity_poly.type
_entity_poly.pdbx_seq_one_letter_code
_entity_poly.pdbx_strand_id
1 'polypeptide(L)' 'EMAFCLNEGECFIIETVAGVHRHCRCKEGYRGLRCDQFVPKTDSILSDPSMYFCYCMFTLGENMRESILSWA' A
#
# COMPACT_ATOMS: atom_id res chain seq x y z
N GLU A 1 -11.92 -10.81 16.80
CA GLU A 1 -12.64 -10.73 15.52
C GLU A 1 -11.84 -9.84 14.57
N MET A 2 -11.48 -10.31 13.37
CA MET A 2 -10.66 -9.52 12.43
C MET A 2 -11.56 -8.76 11.47
N ALA A 3 -11.33 -7.46 11.27
CA ALA A 3 -12.08 -6.65 10.31
C ALA A 3 -11.79 -7.07 8.86
N PHE A 4 -12.80 -7.04 7.99
CA PHE A 4 -12.63 -7.35 6.57
C PHE A 4 -11.77 -6.29 5.87
N CYS A 5 -12.09 -5.00 6.04
CA CYS A 5 -11.25 -3.90 5.59
C CYS A 5 -10.17 -3.60 6.64
N LEU A 6 -8.92 -3.54 6.19
CA LEU A 6 -7.75 -3.24 7.02
C LEU A 6 -7.34 -1.77 6.86
N ASN A 7 -6.34 -1.33 7.63
CA ASN A 7 -5.70 -0.01 7.49
C ASN A 7 -6.70 1.17 7.46
N GLU A 8 -7.66 1.13 8.38
CA GLU A 8 -8.73 2.14 8.50
C GLU A 8 -9.61 2.29 7.24
N GLY A 9 -9.71 1.24 6.41
CA GLY A 9 -10.61 1.23 5.25
C GLY A 9 -12.09 1.21 5.66
N GLU A 10 -12.91 2.00 4.97
CA GLU A 10 -14.37 2.03 5.16
C GLU A 10 -15.01 0.78 4.53
N CYS A 11 -15.86 0.09 5.28
CA CYS A 11 -16.54 -1.12 4.82
C CYS A 11 -17.97 -0.84 4.37
N PHE A 12 -18.30 -1.27 3.16
CA PHE A 12 -19.63 -1.19 2.58
C PHE A 12 -20.18 -2.60 2.38
N ILE A 13 -21.42 -2.80 2.80
CA ILE A 13 -22.16 -4.02 2.53
C ILE A 13 -23.04 -3.74 1.32
N ILE A 14 -22.86 -4.53 0.27
CA ILE A 14 -23.62 -4.45 -0.97
C ILE A 14 -24.50 -5.69 -1.02
N GLU A 15 -25.79 -5.51 -0.77
CA GLU A 15 -26.79 -6.56 -0.93
C GLU A 15 -27.23 -6.63 -2.39
N THR A 16 -27.15 -7.82 -2.97
CA THR A 16 -27.57 -8.08 -4.34
C THR A 16 -28.45 -9.33 -4.40
N VAL A 17 -29.11 -9.56 -5.53
CA VAL A 17 -29.85 -10.81 -5.77
C VAL A 17 -28.96 -12.06 -5.70
N ALA A 18 -27.64 -11.92 -5.88
CA ALA A 18 -26.66 -13.00 -5.77
C ALA A 18 -26.14 -13.21 -4.33
N GLY A 19 -26.50 -12.34 -3.39
CA GLY A 19 -26.11 -12.41 -1.99
C GLY A 19 -25.46 -11.12 -1.47
N VAL A 20 -24.80 -11.25 -0.32
CA VAL A 20 -24.18 -10.15 0.43
C VAL A 20 -22.70 -10.06 0.11
N HIS A 21 -22.28 -8.95 -0.49
CA HIS A 21 -20.88 -8.67 -0.83
C HIS A 21 -20.31 -7.57 0.05
N ARG A 22 -19.02 -7.67 0.38
CA ARG A 22 -18.29 -6.65 1.13
C ARG A 22 -17.34 -5.92 0.19
N HIS A 23 -17.38 -4.59 0.24
CA HIS A 23 -16.49 -3.74 -0.53
C HIS A 23 -15.77 -2.78 0.42
N CYS A 24 -14.50 -2.53 0.17
CA CYS A 24 -13.68 -1.63 0.98
C CYS A 24 -13.34 -0.38 0.16
N ARG A 25 -13.56 0.80 0.75
CA ARG A 25 -12.93 2.04 0.29
C ARG A 25 -11.67 2.27 1.11
N CYS A 26 -10.53 2.22 0.46
CA CYS A 26 -9.24 2.34 1.13
C CYS A 26 -8.88 3.80 1.44
N LYS A 27 -8.19 3.98 2.57
CA LYS A 27 -7.52 5.22 2.94
C LYS A 27 -6.41 5.52 1.94
N GLU A 28 -6.06 6.80 1.79
CA GLU A 28 -4.97 7.24 0.92
C GLU A 28 -3.67 6.48 1.26
N GLY A 29 -2.97 6.01 0.22
CA GLY A 29 -1.77 5.19 0.36
C GLY A 29 -2.04 3.70 0.55
N TYR A 30 -3.29 3.23 0.51
CA TYR A 30 -3.62 1.81 0.56
C TYR A 30 -4.51 1.38 -0.61
N ARG A 31 -4.35 0.14 -1.07
CA ARG A 31 -5.15 -0.51 -2.12
C ARG A 31 -5.35 -1.99 -1.82
N GLY A 32 -6.08 -2.67 -2.70
CA GLY A 32 -6.39 -4.11 -2.59
C GLY A 32 -7.81 -4.35 -2.10
N LEU A 33 -8.29 -5.59 -2.21
CA LEU A 33 -9.67 -5.96 -1.84
C LEU A 33 -9.97 -5.67 -0.36
N ARG A 34 -8.93 -5.72 0.47
CA ARG A 34 -9.00 -5.51 1.92
C ARG A 34 -8.17 -4.32 2.40
N CYS A 35 -7.69 -3.47 1.48
CA CYS A 35 -6.80 -2.34 1.79
C CYS A 35 -5.46 -2.74 2.45
N ASP A 36 -4.97 -3.94 2.15
CA ASP A 36 -3.77 -4.55 2.72
C ASP A 36 -2.46 -4.17 2.01
N GLN A 37 -2.55 -3.60 0.81
CA GLN A 37 -1.39 -3.22 0.02
C GLN A 37 -1.09 -1.73 0.14
N PHE A 38 0.10 -1.37 0.63
CA PHE A 38 0.57 0.01 0.65
C PHE A 38 0.98 0.49 -0.76
N VAL A 39 0.60 1.72 -1.11
CA VAL A 39 0.95 2.41 -2.35
C VAL A 39 1.78 3.64 -1.98
N PRO A 40 3.10 3.60 -2.17
CA PRO A 40 3.92 4.79 -1.94
C PRO A 40 3.52 5.90 -2.92
N LYS A 41 3.46 7.15 -2.45
CA LYS A 41 3.14 8.31 -3.30
C LYS A 41 4.24 8.49 -4.35
N THR A 42 3.89 8.32 -5.63
CA THR A 42 4.80 8.50 -6.77
C THR A 42 5.31 9.94 -6.91
N ASP A 43 4.54 10.93 -6.45
CA ASP A 43 4.89 12.35 -6.62
C ASP A 43 6.04 12.77 -5.70
N SER A 44 6.17 12.14 -4.53
CA SER A 44 7.30 12.32 -3.61
C SER A 44 8.58 11.63 -4.11
N ILE A 45 8.43 10.60 -4.93
CA ILE A 45 9.52 9.84 -5.52
C ILE A 45 10.11 10.60 -6.71
N LEU A 46 9.27 11.29 -7.50
CA LEU A 46 9.71 12.06 -8.67
C LEU A 46 10.29 13.44 -8.32
N SER A 47 9.94 13.99 -7.16
CA SER A 47 10.45 15.29 -6.69
C SER A 47 11.77 15.19 -5.91
N ASP A 48 12.14 13.99 -5.45
CA ASP A 48 13.40 13.72 -4.77
C ASP A 48 14.18 12.59 -5.47
N PRO A 49 15.29 12.88 -6.16
CA PRO A 49 16.13 11.89 -6.84
C PRO A 49 16.59 10.74 -5.93
N SER A 50 16.69 10.95 -4.61
CA SER A 50 17.06 9.91 -3.65
C SER A 50 15.92 8.91 -3.40
N MET A 51 14.67 9.41 -3.41
CA MET A 51 13.46 8.59 -3.25
C MET A 51 13.16 7.78 -4.53
N TYR A 52 13.47 8.33 -5.72
CA TYR A 52 13.42 7.59 -6.99
C TYR A 52 14.34 6.36 -6.98
N PHE A 53 15.59 6.54 -6.57
CA PHE A 53 16.55 5.45 -6.45
C PHE A 53 16.04 4.39 -5.46
N CYS A 54 15.59 4.82 -4.28
CA CYS A 54 15.04 3.95 -3.25
C CYS A 54 13.82 3.14 -3.73
N TYR A 55 12.87 3.78 -4.43
CA TYR A 55 11.70 3.12 -5.00
C TYR A 55 12.06 2.11 -6.11
N CYS A 56 13.00 2.44 -6.99
CA CYS A 56 13.52 1.50 -8.00
C CYS A 56 14.18 0.28 -7.33
N MET A 57 14.96 0.48 -6.26
CA MET A 57 15.58 -0.61 -5.51
C MET A 57 14.53 -1.51 -4.82
N PHE A 58 13.48 -0.94 -4.24
CA PHE A 58 12.39 -1.70 -3.63
C PHE A 58 11.52 -2.47 -4.65
N THR A 59 11.25 -1.88 -5.82
CA THR A 59 10.44 -2.52 -6.87
C THR A 59 11.21 -3.59 -7.65
N LEU A 60 12.54 -3.51 -7.68
CA LEU A 60 13.43 -4.53 -8.24
C LEU A 60 13.90 -5.59 -7.23
N GLY A 61 13.40 -5.54 -5.98
CA GLY A 61 13.52 -6.65 -5.04
C GLY A 61 14.82 -6.74 -4.24
N GLU A 62 15.57 -5.64 -4.09
CA GLU A 62 16.69 -5.61 -3.14
C GLU A 62 16.21 -5.12 -1.77
N ASN A 63 16.12 -6.06 -0.82
CA ASN A 63 15.83 -5.78 0.57
C ASN A 63 16.89 -4.84 1.16
N MET A 64 16.52 -3.59 1.45
CA MET A 64 17.36 -2.60 2.13
C MET A 64 17.63 -3.01 3.58
N ARG A 65 18.49 -4.01 3.79
CA ARG A 65 19.04 -4.34 5.11
C ARG A 65 20.56 -4.34 5.15
N GLU A 66 21.26 -3.84 4.12
CA GLU A 66 22.72 -3.85 4.09
C GLU A 66 23.41 -2.55 3.60
N SER A 67 22.69 -1.49 3.20
CA SER A 67 23.34 -0.30 2.60
C SER A 67 23.40 0.96 3.48
N ILE A 68 22.85 0.95 4.70
CA ILE A 68 22.91 2.12 5.60
C ILE A 68 24.29 2.23 6.31
N LEU A 69 25.10 1.16 6.32
CA LEU A 69 26.37 1.11 7.05
C LEU A 69 27.62 1.50 6.24
N SER A 70 27.52 1.82 4.95
CA SER A 70 28.71 2.15 4.15
C SER A 70 29.02 3.64 4.08
N TRP A 71 28.15 4.52 4.57
CA TRP A 71 28.31 5.98 4.55
C TRP A 71 28.20 6.60 5.96
N ALA A 72 28.71 5.88 6.97
CA ALA A 72 28.94 6.38 8.32
C ALA A 72 30.45 6.42 8.62
#